data_AF-A0A2E6D9E6-F1
#
_entry.id   AF-A0A2E6D9E6-F1
#
_cell.length_a   1.000
_cell.length_b   1.000
_cell.length_c   1.000
_cell.angle_alpha   90.00
_cell.angle_beta   90.00
_cell.angle_gamma   90.00
#
_symmetry.space_group_name_H-M   'P 1'
#
loop_
_entity.id
_entity.type
_entity.pdbx_description
1 polymer ?
#
loop_
_entity_poly.entity_id
_entity_poly.type
_entity_poly.pdbx_seq_one_letter_code
_entity_poly.pdbx_strand_id
1 'polypeptide(L)'
;MLLAGLISFSPTHRGHLIHENVPVVRGLTAPSPEGRAMRHREQNQPRVKVYLEGRYRKLVRDLPQTVFWCPECKGHPRRRRKCSYCEGFGKLTRDSVQELVGWVLGKAFGTRKHKFHGAGREDMDVRMLGSGRPFILELINPKTQDVDLAEAEQVINQRNEGRIEIEGLHWSEKPRVRVLKEGKHAKRYGALVEVEGQVDPQTIADLVGQRIPLAQRTPSRVAHRRADLIRERWIEVQELKPGDDGSWDLVVLAQHGTYVKEAISGEGEKTKPSLGELLGGLTCKCLQLDVLGILDEEGENEWVAPSRPLPVSFGSGLDAAEAPACSDQPSD
;
A
#
# COMPACT_ATOMS: atom_id res chain seq x y z
N MET A 1 30.35 -41.86 -26.57
CA MET A 1 30.47 -41.25 -27.92
C MET A 1 29.44 -40.13 -27.99
N LEU A 2 29.89 -38.88 -27.79
CA LEU A 2 30.00 -37.79 -28.79
C LEU A 2 28.59 -37.27 -29.19
N LEU A 3 28.21 -35.99 -29.08
CA LEU A 3 28.98 -34.74 -29.03
C LEU A 3 28.10 -33.61 -28.46
N ALA A 4 28.68 -32.75 -27.63
CA ALA A 4 28.13 -31.47 -27.20
C ALA A 4 28.61 -30.35 -28.15
N GLY A 5 27.72 -29.45 -28.56
CA GLY A 5 28.04 -28.26 -29.36
C GLY A 5 28.04 -26.99 -28.50
N LEU A 6 29.21 -26.55 -28.09
CA LEU A 6 29.48 -25.23 -27.50
C LEU A 6 29.83 -24.25 -28.63
N ILE A 7 29.09 -23.14 -28.75
CA ILE A 7 29.46 -22.01 -29.60
C ILE A 7 30.15 -20.97 -28.71
N SER A 8 31.46 -20.83 -28.91
CA SER A 8 32.33 -19.82 -28.31
C SER A 8 32.53 -18.70 -29.33
N PHE A 9 32.24 -17.45 -28.95
CA PHE A 9 32.60 -16.25 -29.72
C PHE A 9 33.81 -15.57 -29.06
N SER A 10 34.93 -15.56 -29.79
CA SER A 10 36.15 -14.83 -29.44
C SER A 10 36.03 -13.32 -29.73
N PRO A 11 36.71 -12.45 -28.95
CA PRO A 11 36.80 -11.03 -29.26
C PRO A 11 38.13 -10.69 -29.96
N THR A 12 38.06 -10.20 -31.20
CA THR A 12 39.21 -9.54 -31.86
C THR A 12 38.74 -8.27 -32.53
N HIS A 13 39.21 -7.12 -32.03
CA HIS A 13 39.85 -6.06 -32.83
C HIS A 13 40.31 -4.93 -31.88
N ARG A 14 41.63 -4.86 -31.66
CA ARG A 14 42.32 -3.69 -31.12
C ARG A 14 42.64 -2.76 -32.28
N GLY A 15 42.04 -1.58 -32.30
CA GLY A 15 42.45 -0.46 -33.16
C GLY A 15 43.56 0.33 -32.48
N HIS A 16 44.71 0.41 -33.15
CA HIS A 16 45.85 1.26 -32.83
C HIS A 16 45.54 2.69 -33.29
N LEU A 17 45.65 3.69 -32.40
CA LEU A 17 45.78 5.09 -32.79
C LEU A 17 46.98 5.70 -32.05
N ILE A 18 48.08 5.78 -32.80
CA ILE A 18 49.10 6.85 -32.85
C ILE A 18 49.11 7.89 -31.72
N HIS A 19 50.23 7.89 -31.00
CA HIS A 19 50.68 8.93 -30.07
C HIS A 19 51.21 10.15 -30.85
N GLU A 20 50.59 11.32 -30.66
CA GLU A 20 51.24 12.61 -30.90
C GLU A 20 51.62 13.28 -29.57
N ASN A 21 52.86 13.74 -29.51
CA ASN A 21 53.49 14.41 -28.37
C ASN A 21 52.88 15.80 -28.15
N VAL A 22 52.38 16.06 -26.93
CA VAL A 22 52.04 17.41 -26.45
C VAL A 22 52.91 17.73 -25.23
N PRO A 23 53.57 18.90 -25.16
CA PRO A 23 54.61 19.17 -24.17
C PRO A 23 54.04 19.39 -22.77
N VAL A 24 54.79 18.92 -21.77
CA VAL A 24 54.51 19.11 -20.35
C VAL A 24 54.75 20.57 -19.96
N VAL A 25 53.69 21.34 -19.80
CA VAL A 25 53.74 22.65 -19.14
C VAL A 25 53.64 22.43 -17.63
N ARG A 26 54.76 22.57 -16.92
CA ARG A 26 54.79 22.71 -15.46
C ARG A 26 54.28 24.10 -15.10
N GLY A 27 53.12 24.16 -14.44
CA GLY A 27 52.58 25.41 -13.92
C GLY A 27 51.22 25.24 -13.27
N LEU A 28 51.18 24.67 -12.05
CA LEU A 28 50.03 24.79 -11.18
C LEU A 28 50.49 25.47 -9.89
N THR A 29 50.38 26.80 -9.88
CA THR A 29 50.31 27.58 -8.65
C THR A 29 49.13 27.07 -7.82
N ALA A 30 49.38 26.83 -6.53
CA ALA A 30 48.36 26.42 -5.58
C ALA A 30 47.16 27.40 -5.60
N PRO A 31 45.91 26.90 -5.50
CA PRO A 31 44.75 27.77 -5.43
C PRO A 31 44.81 28.63 -4.16
N SER A 32 44.43 29.89 -4.30
CA SER A 32 44.37 30.85 -3.19
C SER A 32 43.41 30.38 -2.08
N PRO A 33 43.60 30.79 -0.82
CA PRO A 33 42.86 30.26 0.34
C PRO A 33 41.35 30.53 0.32
N GLU A 34 40.88 31.38 -0.58
CA GLU A 34 39.50 31.86 -0.62
C GLU A 34 38.52 30.89 -1.32
N GLY A 35 39.02 29.95 -2.13
CA GLY A 35 38.19 28.93 -2.79
C GLY A 35 37.79 27.73 -1.92
N ARG A 36 38.32 27.62 -0.69
CA ARG A 36 38.07 26.48 0.20
C ARG A 36 36.87 26.68 1.14
N ALA A 37 36.36 27.90 1.24
CA ALA A 37 35.27 28.25 2.17
C ALA A 37 33.84 28.02 1.64
N MET A 38 33.66 27.68 0.35
CA MET A 38 32.33 27.48 -0.24
C MET A 38 31.86 26.01 -0.36
N ARG A 39 32.61 25.03 0.19
CA ARG A 39 32.19 23.60 0.19
C ARG A 39 31.69 23.10 1.55
N HIS A 40 31.32 24.00 2.46
CA HIS A 40 30.85 23.64 3.80
C HIS A 40 29.50 24.27 4.20
N ARG A 41 28.70 24.76 3.24
CA ARG A 41 27.38 25.38 3.51
C ARG A 41 26.16 24.54 3.15
N GLU A 42 26.33 23.25 2.84
CA GLU A 42 25.22 22.33 2.55
C GLU A 42 24.78 21.49 3.76
N GLN A 43 25.32 21.77 4.96
CA GLN A 43 25.14 20.94 6.15
C GLN A 43 24.41 21.69 7.27
N ASN A 44 23.17 22.10 7.03
CA ASN A 44 22.18 22.26 8.11
C ASN A 44 20.74 22.49 7.63
N GLN A 45 20.35 21.97 6.46
CA GLN A 45 18.93 21.96 6.14
C GLN A 45 18.21 21.03 7.13
N PRO A 46 17.14 21.49 7.81
CA PRO A 46 16.38 20.63 8.71
C PRO A 46 15.94 19.38 7.94
N ARG A 47 15.93 18.24 8.62
CA ARG A 47 15.43 16.98 8.03
C ARG A 47 13.92 17.07 7.87
N VAL A 48 13.49 17.77 6.83
CA VAL A 48 12.08 17.92 6.51
C VAL A 48 11.57 16.59 5.98
N LYS A 49 10.41 16.19 6.47
CA LYS A 49 9.64 15.08 5.93
C LYS A 49 8.41 15.65 5.27
N VAL A 50 8.11 15.15 4.08
CA VAL A 50 6.87 15.45 3.38
C VAL A 50 5.96 14.24 3.49
N TYR A 51 4.68 14.47 3.73
CA TYR A 51 3.66 13.44 3.75
C TYR A 51 2.66 13.76 2.65
N LEU A 52 2.47 12.82 1.74
CA LEU A 52 1.49 12.91 0.66
C LEU A 52 0.47 11.80 0.87
N GLU A 53 -0.80 12.15 0.84
CA GLU A 53 -1.92 11.23 1.02
C GLU A 53 -2.69 11.10 -0.29
N GLY A 54 -3.23 9.91 -0.56
CA GLY A 54 -4.06 9.65 -1.72
C GLY A 54 -4.70 8.27 -1.61
N ARG A 55 -5.38 7.83 -2.67
CA ARG A 55 -5.93 6.47 -2.78
C ARG A 55 -5.30 5.76 -3.96
N TYR A 56 -5.08 4.44 -3.82
CA TYR A 56 -4.62 3.62 -4.93
C TYR A 56 -5.63 2.52 -5.26
N ARG A 57 -5.90 2.34 -6.55
CA ARG A 57 -6.43 1.10 -7.11
C ARG A 57 -5.29 0.23 -7.60
N LYS A 58 -5.45 -1.08 -7.47
CA LYS A 58 -4.51 -2.10 -7.93
C LYS A 58 -5.30 -3.07 -8.81
N LEU A 59 -4.99 -3.07 -10.10
CA LEU A 59 -5.79 -3.73 -11.13
C LEU A 59 -5.27 -5.14 -11.50
N VAL A 60 -4.08 -5.51 -11.01
CA VAL A 60 -3.39 -6.77 -11.31
C VAL A 60 -3.24 -7.68 -10.09
N ARG A 61 -2.95 -8.97 -10.31
CA ARG A 61 -2.82 -10.02 -9.27
C ARG A 61 -1.37 -10.48 -9.01
N ASP A 62 -0.37 -9.78 -9.53
CA ASP A 62 1.05 -10.12 -9.38
C ASP A 62 1.86 -9.01 -8.68
N LEU A 63 1.18 -7.99 -8.14
CA LEU A 63 1.79 -6.79 -7.59
C LEU A 63 1.60 -6.69 -6.06
N PRO A 64 2.67 -6.73 -5.25
CA PRO A 64 2.53 -6.50 -3.81
C PRO A 64 2.33 -5.01 -3.49
N GLN A 65 1.70 -4.70 -2.35
CA GLN A 65 1.51 -3.32 -1.89
C GLN A 65 2.85 -2.61 -1.60
N THR A 66 3.73 -3.29 -0.86
CA THR A 66 5.05 -2.76 -0.48
C THR A 66 6.15 -3.66 -1.02
N VAL A 67 7.40 -3.19 -0.97
CA VAL A 67 8.54 -3.94 -1.49
C VAL A 67 8.59 -5.35 -0.89
N PHE A 68 8.47 -6.37 -1.74
CA PHE A 68 8.50 -7.75 -1.30
C PHE A 68 9.94 -8.23 -1.19
N TRP A 69 10.58 -7.89 -0.07
CA TRP A 69 11.98 -8.24 0.19
C TRP A 69 12.20 -9.75 0.23
N CYS A 70 13.36 -10.17 -0.31
CA CYS A 70 13.80 -11.56 -0.18
C CYS A 70 13.98 -11.92 1.31
N PRO A 71 13.41 -13.04 1.79
CA PRO A 71 13.44 -13.42 3.21
C PRO A 71 14.86 -13.67 3.73
N GLU A 72 15.77 -14.15 2.86
CA GLU A 72 17.16 -14.44 3.23
C GLU A 72 18.00 -13.16 3.32
N CYS A 73 18.15 -12.45 2.19
CA CYS A 73 19.05 -11.30 2.15
C CYS A 73 18.42 -10.00 2.69
N LYS A 74 17.08 -9.94 2.74
CA LYS A 74 16.27 -8.77 3.15
C LYS A 74 16.60 -7.51 2.36
N GLY A 75 16.96 -7.66 1.08
CA GLY A 75 17.37 -6.56 0.21
C GLY A 75 18.71 -5.91 0.54
N HIS A 76 19.45 -6.42 1.53
CA HIS A 76 20.66 -5.75 2.00
C HIS A 76 21.73 -5.74 0.89
N PRO A 77 22.31 -4.57 0.53
CA PRO A 77 23.17 -4.43 -0.64
C PRO A 77 24.34 -5.41 -0.72
N ARG A 78 24.94 -5.76 0.42
CA ARG A 78 26.05 -6.74 0.47
C ARG A 78 25.56 -8.19 0.40
N ARG A 79 24.42 -8.50 1.03
CA ARG A 79 23.92 -9.88 1.10
C ARG A 79 23.27 -10.30 -0.21
N ARG A 80 22.53 -9.40 -0.85
CA ARG A 80 21.80 -9.73 -2.08
C ARG A 80 22.74 -10.21 -3.19
N ARG A 81 23.93 -9.61 -3.35
CA ARG A 81 24.91 -9.94 -4.40
C ARG A 81 25.30 -11.42 -4.49
N LYS A 82 25.21 -12.17 -3.38
CA LYS A 82 25.55 -13.60 -3.31
C LYS A 82 24.36 -14.48 -2.93
N CYS A 83 23.14 -13.92 -2.92
CA CYS A 83 21.95 -14.63 -2.51
C CYS A 83 21.42 -15.44 -3.70
N SER A 84 21.49 -16.77 -3.59
CA SER A 84 20.95 -17.70 -4.58
C SER A 84 19.42 -17.63 -4.65
N TYR A 85 18.74 -17.45 -3.51
CA TYR A 85 17.27 -17.43 -3.44
C TYR A 85 16.61 -16.36 -4.30
N CYS A 86 17.24 -15.19 -4.44
CA CYS A 86 16.73 -14.09 -5.27
C CYS A 86 17.68 -13.69 -6.40
N GLU A 87 18.68 -14.53 -6.68
CA GLU A 87 19.62 -14.36 -7.79
C GLU A 87 20.24 -12.95 -7.87
N GLY A 88 20.63 -12.38 -6.73
CA GLY A 88 21.20 -11.02 -6.73
C GLY A 88 20.20 -9.86 -6.64
N PHE A 89 18.91 -10.10 -6.95
CA PHE A 89 17.92 -9.05 -7.12
C PHE A 89 17.56 -8.34 -5.80
N GLY A 90 17.47 -9.10 -4.71
CA GLY A 90 17.22 -8.60 -3.36
C GLY A 90 15.74 -8.52 -2.96
N LYS A 91 14.83 -8.72 -3.90
CA LYS A 91 13.38 -8.76 -3.74
C LYS A 91 12.80 -9.91 -4.56
N LEU A 92 11.55 -10.29 -4.30
CA LEU A 92 10.87 -11.42 -4.95
C LEU A 92 9.95 -10.98 -6.09
N THR A 93 9.62 -9.70 -6.15
CA THR A 93 8.84 -9.10 -7.23
C THR A 93 9.61 -7.95 -7.84
N ARG A 94 9.38 -7.69 -9.13
CA ARG A 94 10.01 -6.57 -9.82
C ARG A 94 9.57 -5.24 -9.27
N ASP A 95 8.27 -5.10 -9.01
CA ASP A 95 7.68 -3.84 -8.58
C ASP A 95 6.78 -4.06 -7.35
N SER A 96 6.31 -2.95 -6.79
CA SER A 96 5.27 -2.87 -5.77
C SER A 96 4.51 -1.55 -5.94
N VAL A 97 3.27 -1.45 -5.42
CA VAL A 97 2.50 -0.19 -5.44
C VAL A 97 3.35 0.96 -4.87
N GLN A 98 4.02 0.70 -3.73
CA GLN A 98 4.97 1.62 -3.12
C GLN A 98 6.05 2.11 -4.09
N GLU A 99 6.69 1.21 -4.84
CA GLU A 99 7.78 1.57 -5.75
C GLU A 99 7.28 2.37 -6.94
N LEU A 100 6.17 1.96 -7.55
CA LEU A 100 5.59 2.65 -8.71
C LEU A 100 5.25 4.11 -8.39
N VAL A 101 4.62 4.34 -7.23
CA VAL A 101 4.33 5.68 -6.71
C VAL A 101 5.61 6.42 -6.30
N GLY A 102 6.48 5.73 -5.55
CA GLY A 102 7.70 6.29 -4.99
C GLY A 102 8.75 6.69 -6.03
N TRP A 103 8.76 6.09 -7.23
CA TRP A 103 9.68 6.48 -8.30
C TRP A 103 9.34 7.83 -8.91
N VAL A 104 8.06 8.12 -9.12
CA VAL A 104 7.62 9.41 -9.68
C VAL A 104 7.77 10.49 -8.62
N LEU A 105 7.18 10.29 -7.43
CA LEU A 105 7.24 11.29 -6.35
C LEU A 105 8.66 11.47 -5.81
N GLY A 106 9.43 10.39 -5.67
CA GLY A 106 10.83 10.50 -5.29
C GLY A 106 11.66 11.31 -6.28
N LYS A 107 11.43 11.15 -7.59
CA LYS A 107 12.09 11.96 -8.62
C LYS A 107 11.68 13.43 -8.52
N ALA A 108 10.38 13.72 -8.44
CA ALA A 108 9.85 15.09 -8.37
C ALA A 108 10.36 15.85 -7.14
N PHE A 109 10.37 15.20 -5.98
CA PHE A 109 10.85 15.79 -4.72
C PHE A 109 12.38 15.70 -4.54
N GLY A 110 13.10 15.04 -5.46
CA GLY A 110 14.56 14.89 -5.40
C GLY A 110 15.08 13.98 -4.28
N THR A 111 14.29 13.00 -3.82
CA THR A 111 14.70 12.00 -2.82
C THR A 111 14.47 10.56 -3.29
N ARG A 112 15.33 9.64 -2.83
CA ARG A 112 15.16 8.19 -3.03
C ARG A 112 14.59 7.48 -1.80
N LYS A 113 14.50 8.19 -0.66
CA LYS A 113 14.11 7.61 0.62
C LYS A 113 12.66 7.94 0.91
N HIS A 114 11.84 6.91 1.05
CA HIS A 114 10.43 7.06 1.35
C HIS A 114 9.94 5.87 2.18
N LYS A 115 8.80 6.06 2.86
CA LYS A 115 8.05 4.99 3.51
C LYS A 115 6.61 5.04 3.05
N PHE A 116 6.02 3.86 2.83
CA PHE A 116 4.63 3.71 2.45
C PHE A 116 3.81 3.31 3.68
N HIS A 117 2.65 3.94 3.86
CA HIS A 117 1.71 3.67 4.93
C HIS A 117 0.34 3.46 4.31
N GLY A 118 -0.22 2.25 4.33
CA GLY A 118 -1.56 1.97 3.84
C GLY A 118 -2.57 1.80 4.98
N ALA A 119 -3.85 2.08 4.71
CA ALA A 119 -4.97 1.72 5.57
C ALA A 119 -5.25 0.20 5.49
N GLY A 120 -4.32 -0.62 5.99
CA GLY A 120 -4.30 -2.06 5.80
C GLY A 120 -3.53 -2.50 4.55
N ARG A 121 -3.63 -3.79 4.20
CA ARG A 121 -2.91 -4.42 3.08
C ARG A 121 -3.73 -5.57 2.50
N GLU A 122 -3.72 -5.69 1.17
CA GLU A 122 -4.19 -6.86 0.42
C GLU A 122 -3.05 -7.81 0.02
N ASP A 123 -3.37 -9.07 -0.24
CA ASP A 123 -2.41 -10.05 -0.74
C ASP A 123 -2.00 -9.76 -2.19
N MET A 124 -0.89 -10.37 -2.63
CA MET A 124 -0.30 -10.12 -3.94
C MET A 124 -1.28 -10.45 -5.07
N ASP A 125 -2.07 -11.52 -4.90
CA ASP A 125 -3.08 -12.02 -5.83
C ASP A 125 -4.46 -11.33 -5.73
N VAL A 126 -4.59 -10.33 -4.86
CA VAL A 126 -5.85 -9.61 -4.61
C VAL A 126 -5.81 -8.23 -5.26
N ARG A 127 -6.86 -7.88 -6.02
CA ARG A 127 -7.01 -6.52 -6.57
C ARG A 127 -7.62 -5.58 -5.53
N MET A 128 -7.33 -4.29 -5.69
CA MET A 128 -7.95 -3.21 -4.92
C MET A 128 -8.71 -2.32 -5.89
N LEU A 129 -10.04 -2.41 -5.88
CA LEU A 129 -10.95 -1.74 -6.81
C LEU A 129 -11.75 -0.62 -6.08
N GLY A 130 -12.91 -0.24 -6.62
CA GLY A 130 -13.78 0.78 -6.04
C GLY A 130 -13.09 2.13 -5.91
N SER A 131 -13.26 2.78 -4.75
CA SER A 131 -12.59 4.06 -4.41
C SER A 131 -11.08 3.91 -4.13
N GLY A 132 -10.53 2.69 -4.20
CA GLY A 132 -9.13 2.43 -3.88
C GLY A 132 -8.80 2.47 -2.39
N ARG A 133 -7.59 2.04 -2.03
CA ARG A 133 -7.08 2.05 -0.66
C ARG A 133 -6.37 3.36 -0.33
N PRO A 134 -6.75 4.05 0.76
CA PRO A 134 -5.99 5.17 1.31
C PRO A 134 -4.55 4.81 1.66
N PHE A 135 -3.61 5.66 1.26
CA PHE A 135 -2.21 5.55 1.60
C PHE A 135 -1.57 6.92 1.90
N ILE A 136 -0.48 6.90 2.66
CA ILE A 136 0.43 8.03 2.86
C ILE A 136 1.84 7.61 2.44
N LEU A 137 2.48 8.43 1.60
CA LEU A 137 3.90 8.35 1.30
C LEU A 137 4.68 9.37 2.13
N GLU A 138 5.48 8.89 3.08
CA GLU A 138 6.45 9.72 3.85
C GLU A 138 7.75 9.82 3.05
N LEU A 139 8.00 10.97 2.42
CA LEU A 139 9.26 11.30 1.74
C LEU A 139 10.27 11.83 2.75
N ILE A 140 11.49 11.30 2.72
CA ILE A 140 12.55 11.62 3.69
C ILE A 140 13.62 12.48 3.04
N ASN A 141 13.90 13.65 3.63
CA ASN A 141 14.88 14.62 3.16
C ASN A 141 14.71 14.95 1.65
N PRO A 142 13.51 15.38 1.21
CA PRO A 142 13.33 15.86 -0.14
C PRO A 142 14.17 17.12 -0.37
N LYS A 143 14.62 17.32 -1.61
CA LYS A 143 15.41 18.49 -2.01
C LYS A 143 14.54 19.70 -2.34
N THR A 144 13.29 19.46 -2.73
CA THR A 144 12.28 20.48 -3.03
C THR A 144 10.93 20.05 -2.46
N GLN A 145 10.08 21.02 -2.17
CA GLN A 145 8.66 20.84 -1.82
C GLN A 145 7.75 21.57 -2.82
N ASP A 146 8.33 22.29 -3.78
CA ASP A 146 7.62 22.92 -4.88
C ASP A 146 7.43 21.86 -5.97
N VAL A 147 6.31 21.14 -5.88
CA VAL A 147 5.94 20.04 -6.78
C VAL A 147 4.45 20.13 -7.06
N ASP A 148 4.09 20.09 -8.34
CA ASP A 148 2.71 19.92 -8.77
C ASP A 148 2.26 18.47 -8.54
N LEU A 149 1.38 18.28 -7.57
CA LEU A 149 0.87 16.97 -7.21
C LEU A 149 -0.13 16.43 -8.24
N ALA A 150 -0.86 17.29 -8.95
CA ALA A 150 -1.79 16.88 -9.99
C ALA A 150 -1.03 16.35 -11.21
N GLU A 151 0.05 17.04 -11.63
CA GLU A 151 0.95 16.55 -12.68
C GLU A 151 1.59 15.23 -12.25
N ALA A 152 2.09 15.13 -11.01
CA ALA A 152 2.70 13.91 -10.50
C ALA A 152 1.73 12.72 -10.48
N GLU A 153 0.48 12.94 -10.08
CA GLU A 153 -0.59 11.93 -10.13
C GLU A 153 -0.83 11.43 -11.56
N GLN A 154 -1.00 12.35 -12.52
CA GLN A 154 -1.17 12.00 -13.93
C GLN A 154 0.00 11.18 -14.47
N VAL A 155 1.24 11.56 -14.14
CA VAL A 155 2.44 10.82 -14.56
C VAL A 155 2.50 9.43 -13.92
N ILE A 156 2.06 9.27 -12.67
CA ILE A 156 1.95 7.94 -12.05
C ILE A 156 0.95 7.09 -12.83
N ASN A 157 -0.23 7.63 -13.11
CA ASN A 157 -1.28 6.87 -13.79
C ASN A 157 -0.89 6.48 -15.21
N GLN A 158 -0.36 7.42 -16.00
CA GLN A 158 0.08 7.16 -17.37
C GLN A 158 1.16 6.08 -17.46
N ARG A 159 2.15 6.10 -16.54
CA ARG A 159 3.25 5.11 -16.55
C ARG A 159 2.84 3.72 -16.11
N ASN A 160 1.70 3.60 -15.43
CA ASN A 160 1.26 2.38 -14.78
C ASN A 160 -0.14 1.95 -15.24
N GLU A 161 -0.54 2.38 -16.44
CA GLU A 161 -1.80 2.02 -17.07
C GLU A 161 -2.05 0.51 -17.00
N GLY A 162 -3.27 0.13 -16.60
CA GLY A 162 -3.68 -1.27 -16.42
C GLY A 162 -3.08 -1.97 -15.19
N ARG A 163 -2.20 -1.31 -14.41
CA ARG A 163 -1.58 -1.90 -13.20
C ARG A 163 -2.06 -1.25 -11.91
N ILE A 164 -1.92 0.08 -11.82
CA ILE A 164 -2.39 0.87 -10.67
C ILE A 164 -2.96 2.20 -11.16
N GLU A 165 -3.87 2.76 -10.36
CA GLU A 165 -4.35 4.12 -10.51
C GLU A 165 -4.28 4.81 -9.16
N ILE A 166 -3.82 6.06 -9.15
CA ILE A 166 -3.76 6.95 -8.00
C ILE A 166 -4.78 8.06 -8.20
N GLU A 167 -5.46 8.40 -7.11
CA GLU A 167 -6.46 9.46 -7.11
C GLU A 167 -6.35 10.28 -5.83
N GLY A 168 -6.56 11.58 -5.97
CA GLY A 168 -6.68 12.51 -4.85
C GLY A 168 -5.37 12.72 -4.09
N LEU A 169 -4.24 12.77 -4.79
CA LEU A 169 -2.95 13.04 -4.20
C LEU A 169 -2.90 14.47 -3.63
N HIS A 170 -2.69 14.60 -2.33
CA HIS A 170 -2.67 15.88 -1.63
C HIS A 170 -1.64 15.89 -0.49
N TRP A 171 -1.33 17.10 -0.02
CA TRP A 171 -0.47 17.31 1.14
C TRP A 171 -1.14 16.81 2.42
N SER A 172 -0.35 16.13 3.26
CA SER A 172 -0.83 15.55 4.52
C SER A 172 0.20 15.81 5.62
N GLU A 173 -0.10 15.30 6.82
CA GLU A 173 0.70 15.54 8.03
C GLU A 173 1.03 14.22 8.73
N LYS A 174 2.09 14.23 9.56
CA LYS A 174 2.51 13.06 10.34
C LYS A 174 1.38 12.42 11.17
N PRO A 175 0.47 13.15 11.85
CA PRO A 175 -0.61 12.54 12.63
C PRO A 175 -1.56 11.68 11.80
N ARG A 176 -1.78 12.03 10.52
CA ARG A 176 -2.62 11.25 9.60
C ARG A 176 -2.11 9.83 9.42
N VAL A 177 -0.79 9.60 9.49
CA VAL A 177 -0.21 8.25 9.42
C VAL A 177 -0.76 7.34 10.52
N ARG A 178 -0.99 7.88 11.72
CA ARG A 178 -1.55 7.12 12.83
C ARG A 178 -3.03 6.81 12.59
N VAL A 179 -3.82 7.84 12.23
CA VAL A 179 -5.24 7.70 11.89
C VAL A 179 -5.46 6.63 10.83
N LEU A 180 -4.66 6.67 9.76
CA LEU A 180 -4.71 5.70 8.66
C LEU A 180 -4.43 4.26 9.11
N LYS A 181 -3.46 4.06 10.00
CA LYS A 181 -3.02 2.72 10.44
C LYS A 181 -3.93 2.11 11.50
N GLU A 182 -4.50 2.94 12.36
CA GLU A 182 -5.36 2.52 13.47
C GLU A 182 -6.84 2.41 13.05
N GLY A 183 -7.19 2.90 11.85
CA GLY A 183 -8.54 2.85 11.29
C GLY A 183 -9.12 1.44 11.19
N LYS A 184 -10.25 1.22 11.86
CA LYS A 184 -11.01 -0.03 11.85
C LYS A 184 -12.09 0.02 10.78
N HIS A 185 -11.70 -0.29 9.55
CA HIS A 185 -12.66 -0.35 8.45
C HIS A 185 -13.24 -1.74 8.27
N ALA A 186 -14.56 -1.87 8.10
CA ALA A 186 -15.12 -2.99 7.36
C ALA A 186 -14.71 -2.89 5.88
N LYS A 187 -14.75 -4.01 5.16
CA LYS A 187 -14.42 -4.02 3.74
C LYS A 187 -15.44 -4.85 2.99
N ARG A 188 -15.76 -4.40 1.79
CA ARG A 188 -16.55 -5.16 0.81
C ARG A 188 -15.60 -5.90 -0.11
N TYR A 189 -15.86 -7.18 -0.30
CA TYR A 189 -15.08 -8.05 -1.17
C TYR A 189 -15.96 -8.67 -2.24
N GLY A 190 -15.38 -8.84 -3.42
CA GLY A 190 -15.89 -9.73 -4.46
C GLY A 190 -14.98 -10.94 -4.54
N ALA A 191 -15.52 -12.14 -4.56
CA ALA A 191 -14.76 -13.37 -4.64
C ALA A 191 -15.34 -14.30 -5.70
N LEU A 192 -14.45 -14.94 -6.46
CA LEU A 192 -14.79 -16.08 -7.28
C LEU A 192 -14.57 -17.33 -6.43
N VAL A 193 -15.62 -18.13 -6.24
CA VAL A 193 -15.64 -19.26 -5.31
C VAL A 193 -15.94 -20.54 -6.06
N GLU A 194 -15.15 -21.56 -5.83
CA GLU A 194 -15.47 -22.94 -6.23
C GLU A 194 -16.25 -23.59 -5.09
N VAL A 195 -17.36 -24.25 -5.42
CA VAL A 195 -18.21 -24.96 -4.44
C VAL A 195 -18.37 -26.40 -4.90
N GLU A 196 -17.95 -27.34 -4.07
CA GLU A 196 -18.12 -28.77 -4.34
C GLU A 196 -19.47 -29.25 -3.80
N GLY A 197 -20.44 -29.38 -4.69
CA GLY A 197 -21.77 -29.89 -4.37
C GLY A 197 -22.89 -29.04 -4.98
N GLN A 198 -24.13 -29.38 -4.66
CA GLN A 198 -25.30 -28.60 -5.05
C GLN A 198 -25.63 -27.62 -3.93
N VAL A 199 -25.69 -26.33 -4.27
CA VAL A 199 -26.11 -25.30 -3.34
C VAL A 199 -27.63 -25.17 -3.39
N ASP A 200 -28.28 -25.31 -2.25
CA ASP A 200 -29.72 -25.10 -2.12
C ASP A 200 -30.05 -23.59 -2.20
N PRO A 201 -30.88 -23.15 -3.15
CA PRO A 201 -31.27 -21.76 -3.28
C PRO A 201 -31.94 -21.18 -2.02
N GLN A 202 -32.67 -21.99 -1.24
CA GLN A 202 -33.30 -21.52 -0.01
C GLN A 202 -32.25 -21.19 1.05
N THR A 203 -31.21 -22.03 1.19
CA THR A 203 -30.06 -21.76 2.07
C THR A 203 -29.37 -20.44 1.71
N ILE A 204 -29.24 -20.10 0.42
CA ILE A 204 -28.70 -18.80 -0.01
C ILE A 204 -29.63 -17.66 0.41
N ALA A 205 -30.93 -17.80 0.16
CA ALA A 205 -31.92 -16.77 0.48
C ALA A 205 -31.94 -16.46 1.99
N ASP A 206 -31.79 -17.49 2.82
CA ASP A 206 -31.72 -17.34 4.27
C ASP A 206 -30.39 -16.70 4.69
N LEU A 207 -29.28 -17.00 4.01
CA LEU A 207 -27.94 -16.49 4.33
C LEU A 207 -27.74 -15.01 3.96
N VAL A 208 -28.27 -14.58 2.81
CA VAL A 208 -28.02 -13.24 2.27
C VAL A 208 -28.59 -12.15 3.18
N GLY A 209 -27.81 -11.11 3.43
CA GLY A 209 -28.16 -9.97 4.29
C GLY A 209 -28.00 -10.24 5.78
N GLN A 210 -27.64 -11.46 6.19
CA GLN A 210 -27.39 -11.76 7.60
C GLN A 210 -25.94 -11.49 8.01
N ARG A 211 -25.78 -10.76 9.11
CA ARG A 211 -24.48 -10.57 9.75
C ARG A 211 -24.17 -11.74 10.67
N ILE A 212 -23.18 -12.53 10.30
CA ILE A 212 -22.87 -13.80 10.94
C ILE A 212 -21.55 -13.69 11.70
N PRO A 213 -21.55 -13.95 13.01
CA PRO A 213 -20.31 -14.06 13.77
C PRO A 213 -19.57 -15.35 13.39
N LEU A 214 -18.24 -15.27 13.35
CA LEU A 214 -17.35 -16.39 13.13
C LEU A 214 -16.11 -16.29 14.02
N ALA A 215 -15.52 -17.43 14.34
CA ALA A 215 -14.29 -17.55 15.10
C ALA A 215 -13.16 -18.00 14.16
N GLN A 216 -12.12 -17.17 14.01
CA GLN A 216 -10.94 -17.50 13.19
C GLN A 216 -9.72 -17.73 14.06
N ARG A 217 -9.21 -18.95 14.04
CA ARG A 217 -7.82 -19.23 14.42
C ARG A 217 -6.87 -18.64 13.39
N THR A 218 -5.71 -18.17 13.83
CA THR A 218 -4.67 -17.62 12.94
C THR A 218 -4.37 -18.58 11.77
N PRO A 219 -4.54 -18.14 10.51
CA PRO A 219 -4.32 -19.00 9.33
C PRO A 219 -2.88 -19.51 9.22
N SER A 220 -2.70 -20.71 8.68
CA SER A 220 -1.38 -21.36 8.60
C SER A 220 -0.39 -20.52 7.80
N ARG A 221 -0.83 -19.92 6.70
CA ARG A 221 0.01 -19.09 5.81
C ARG A 221 0.55 -17.81 6.45
N VAL A 222 0.00 -17.39 7.59
CA VAL A 222 0.47 -16.21 8.35
C VAL A 222 1.00 -16.57 9.74
N ALA A 223 0.96 -17.84 10.14
CA ALA A 223 1.35 -18.29 11.47
C ALA A 223 2.81 -17.99 11.80
N HIS A 224 3.71 -17.96 10.81
CA HIS A 224 5.12 -17.57 11.01
C HIS A 224 5.31 -16.09 11.38
N ARG A 225 4.27 -15.26 11.25
CA ARG A 225 4.30 -13.81 11.51
C ARG A 225 3.31 -13.35 12.58
N ARG A 226 2.41 -14.21 13.03
CA ARG A 226 1.28 -13.86 13.90
C ARG A 226 1.16 -14.86 15.03
N ALA A 227 0.82 -14.37 16.22
CA ALA A 227 0.47 -15.24 17.33
C ALA A 227 -0.73 -16.12 16.96
N ASP A 228 -0.64 -17.40 17.28
CA ASP A 228 -1.72 -18.37 17.10
C ASP A 228 -2.81 -18.11 18.14
N LEU A 229 -3.92 -17.52 17.70
CA LEU A 229 -5.04 -17.07 18.54
C LEU A 229 -6.33 -17.19 17.75
N ILE A 230 -7.42 -17.49 18.46
CA ILE A 230 -8.79 -17.43 17.94
C ILE A 230 -9.32 -16.01 18.11
N ARG A 231 -9.94 -15.46 17.07
CA ARG A 231 -10.53 -14.13 17.06
C ARG A 231 -11.96 -14.19 16.52
N GLU A 232 -12.89 -13.66 17.29
CA GLU A 232 -14.26 -13.47 16.82
C GLU A 232 -14.32 -12.31 15.83
N ARG A 233 -14.95 -12.56 14.69
CA ARG A 233 -15.18 -11.60 13.62
C ARG A 233 -16.60 -11.77 13.10
N TRP A 234 -17.03 -10.89 12.20
CA TRP A 234 -18.25 -11.11 11.44
C TRP A 234 -18.02 -10.99 9.94
N ILE A 235 -18.88 -11.68 9.19
CA ILE A 235 -19.09 -11.49 7.76
C ILE A 235 -20.58 -11.28 7.50
N GLU A 236 -20.91 -10.70 6.36
CA GLU A 236 -22.28 -10.55 5.89
C GLU A 236 -22.28 -10.81 4.39
N VAL A 237 -22.92 -11.91 3.98
CA VAL A 237 -23.03 -12.27 2.56
C VAL A 237 -24.08 -11.36 1.95
N GLN A 238 -23.69 -10.58 0.95
CA GLN A 238 -24.61 -9.67 0.26
C GLN A 238 -25.17 -10.29 -1.01
N GLU A 239 -24.39 -11.16 -1.64
CA GLU A 239 -24.75 -11.79 -2.89
C GLU A 239 -23.97 -13.08 -3.05
N LEU A 240 -24.63 -14.14 -3.53
CA LEU A 240 -24.00 -15.39 -3.93
C LEU A 240 -24.74 -15.92 -5.15
N LYS A 241 -24.09 -15.88 -6.31
CA LYS A 241 -24.70 -16.27 -7.60
C LYS A 241 -23.85 -17.29 -8.33
N PRO A 242 -24.46 -18.26 -9.03
CA PRO A 242 -23.71 -19.17 -9.88
C PRO A 242 -23.15 -18.41 -11.09
N GLY A 243 -21.89 -18.69 -11.43
CA GLY A 243 -21.24 -18.25 -12.67
C GLY A 243 -21.38 -19.28 -13.79
N ASP A 244 -21.00 -18.89 -15.00
CA ASP A 244 -21.18 -19.69 -16.22
C ASP A 244 -20.25 -20.93 -16.30
N ASP A 245 -19.15 -20.91 -15.56
CA ASP A 245 -18.11 -21.95 -15.56
C ASP A 245 -18.20 -22.92 -14.37
N GLY A 246 -19.31 -22.87 -13.62
CA GLY A 246 -19.51 -23.66 -12.41
C GLY A 246 -18.86 -23.07 -11.15
N SER A 247 -18.22 -21.91 -11.26
CA SER A 247 -17.85 -21.10 -10.10
C SER A 247 -19.04 -20.31 -9.56
N TRP A 248 -18.83 -19.59 -8.46
CA TRP A 248 -19.81 -18.74 -7.79
C TRP A 248 -19.24 -17.36 -7.54
N ASP A 249 -20.00 -16.33 -7.91
CA ASP A 249 -19.71 -14.94 -7.59
C ASP A 249 -20.27 -14.61 -6.21
N LEU A 250 -19.37 -14.31 -5.28
CA LEU A 250 -19.69 -13.93 -3.91
C LEU A 250 -19.38 -12.44 -3.69
N VAL A 251 -20.35 -11.68 -3.18
CA VAL A 251 -20.12 -10.38 -2.57
C VAL A 251 -20.30 -10.49 -1.07
N VAL A 252 -19.28 -10.12 -0.30
CA VAL A 252 -19.26 -10.27 1.16
C VAL A 252 -18.69 -9.03 1.83
N LEU A 253 -19.39 -8.54 2.86
CA LEU A 253 -18.80 -7.60 3.83
C LEU A 253 -18.06 -8.40 4.89
N ALA A 254 -16.91 -7.88 5.30
CA ALA A 254 -16.17 -8.47 6.40
C ALA A 254 -15.64 -7.41 7.36
N GLN A 255 -15.71 -7.73 8.64
CA GLN A 255 -15.16 -6.90 9.70
C GLN A 255 -13.65 -6.65 9.50
N HIS A 256 -13.15 -5.58 10.09
CA HIS A 256 -11.71 -5.32 10.16
C HIS A 256 -10.91 -6.54 10.65
N GLY A 257 -9.97 -6.99 9.81
CA GLY A 257 -9.02 -8.05 10.14
C GLY A 257 -9.54 -9.47 9.95
N THR A 258 -10.72 -9.64 9.35
CA THR A 258 -11.22 -10.94 8.90
C THR A 258 -10.34 -11.49 7.78
N TYR A 259 -9.95 -12.75 7.89
CA TYR A 259 -9.25 -13.49 6.85
C TYR A 259 -10.28 -14.09 5.89
N VAL A 260 -10.61 -13.34 4.83
CA VAL A 260 -11.76 -13.66 3.94
C VAL A 260 -11.60 -14.99 3.19
N LYS A 261 -10.39 -15.30 2.70
CA LYS A 261 -10.14 -16.59 2.01
C LYS A 261 -10.46 -17.77 2.93
N GLU A 262 -10.04 -17.65 4.18
CA GLU A 262 -10.29 -18.65 5.22
C GLU A 262 -11.73 -18.64 5.75
N ALA A 263 -12.43 -17.50 5.73
CA ALA A 263 -13.86 -17.46 6.00
C ALA A 263 -14.67 -18.19 4.92
N ILE A 264 -14.20 -18.17 3.67
CA ILE A 264 -14.79 -18.95 2.57
C ILE A 264 -14.45 -20.44 2.74
N SER A 265 -13.16 -20.78 2.91
CA SER A 265 -12.71 -22.17 2.85
C SER A 265 -12.75 -22.95 4.16
N GLY A 266 -12.95 -22.30 5.31
CA GLY A 266 -12.83 -22.89 6.65
C GLY A 266 -11.39 -23.21 7.10
N GLU A 267 -10.50 -23.53 6.15
CA GLU A 267 -9.10 -23.95 6.38
C GLU A 267 -9.00 -25.10 7.41
N GLY A 268 -9.71 -26.20 7.15
CA GLY A 268 -9.68 -27.39 8.00
C GLY A 268 -10.08 -27.07 9.44
N GLU A 269 -11.29 -26.54 9.61
CA GLU A 269 -11.91 -26.20 10.90
C GLU A 269 -11.32 -25.00 11.67
N LYS A 270 -10.36 -24.27 11.09
CA LYS A 270 -9.77 -23.08 11.73
C LYS A 270 -10.67 -21.85 11.71
N THR A 271 -11.65 -21.79 10.81
CA THR A 271 -12.69 -20.76 10.79
C THR A 271 -14.06 -21.42 10.92
N LYS A 272 -14.84 -21.03 11.94
CA LYS A 272 -16.19 -21.55 12.19
C LYS A 272 -17.19 -20.46 12.60
N PRO A 273 -18.39 -20.38 11.99
CA PRO A 273 -18.73 -21.08 10.76
C PRO A 273 -17.92 -20.54 9.57
N SER A 274 -17.69 -21.39 8.57
CA SER A 274 -17.18 -20.99 7.26
C SER A 274 -18.32 -20.90 6.24
N LEU A 275 -18.10 -20.29 5.06
CA LEU A 275 -19.10 -20.26 4.00
C LEU A 275 -19.58 -21.66 3.63
N GLY A 276 -18.66 -22.64 3.53
CA GLY A 276 -19.01 -24.03 3.27
C GLY A 276 -19.95 -24.62 4.32
N GLU A 277 -19.69 -24.36 5.60
CA GLU A 277 -20.58 -24.76 6.70
C GLU A 277 -21.94 -24.07 6.62
N LEU A 278 -21.97 -22.77 6.29
CA LEU A 278 -23.20 -21.99 6.11
C LEU A 278 -24.05 -22.47 4.92
N LEU A 279 -23.42 -23.06 3.90
CA LEU A 279 -24.10 -23.64 2.74
C LEU A 279 -24.47 -25.12 2.93
N GLY A 280 -24.58 -25.59 4.18
CA GLY A 280 -24.98 -26.97 4.50
C GLY A 280 -23.83 -27.98 4.58
N GLY A 281 -22.61 -27.52 4.89
CA GLY A 281 -21.45 -28.39 5.05
C GLY A 281 -20.73 -28.73 3.74
N LEU A 282 -20.83 -27.85 2.74
CA LEU A 282 -20.14 -27.99 1.46
C LEU A 282 -18.67 -27.59 1.57
N THR A 283 -17.86 -28.05 0.62
CA THR A 283 -16.47 -27.57 0.49
C THR A 283 -16.45 -26.35 -0.41
N CYS A 284 -15.84 -25.27 0.06
CA CYS A 284 -15.70 -24.03 -0.68
C CYS A 284 -14.21 -23.63 -0.80
N LYS A 285 -13.84 -23.02 -1.92
CA LYS A 285 -12.49 -22.50 -2.14
C LYS A 285 -12.53 -21.15 -2.82
N CYS A 286 -11.82 -20.19 -2.26
CA CYS A 286 -11.65 -18.88 -2.87
C CYS A 286 -10.60 -18.96 -3.99
N LEU A 287 -11.05 -18.85 -5.24
CA LEU A 287 -10.19 -18.86 -6.43
C LEU A 287 -9.58 -17.49 -6.69
N GLN A 288 -10.40 -16.44 -6.56
CA GLN A 288 -10.00 -15.05 -6.73
C GLN A 288 -10.68 -14.18 -5.69
N LEU A 289 -10.03 -13.07 -5.35
CA LEU A 289 -10.56 -12.11 -4.39
C LEU A 289 -10.18 -10.70 -4.80
N ASP A 290 -11.14 -9.78 -4.69
CA ASP A 290 -10.96 -8.36 -4.91
C ASP A 290 -11.54 -7.59 -3.73
N VAL A 291 -10.87 -6.51 -3.35
CA VAL A 291 -11.43 -5.51 -2.43
C VAL A 291 -12.23 -4.53 -3.26
N LEU A 292 -13.54 -4.45 -3.02
CA LEU A 292 -14.46 -3.57 -3.76
C LEU A 292 -14.67 -2.23 -3.05
N GLY A 293 -14.50 -2.18 -1.73
CA GLY A 293 -14.73 -0.96 -0.96
C GLY A 293 -14.07 -1.01 0.42
N ILE A 294 -13.71 0.16 0.93
CA ILE A 294 -13.23 0.36 2.30
C ILE A 294 -14.24 1.23 3.00
N LEU A 295 -14.90 0.67 4.01
CA LEU A 295 -16.09 1.23 4.63
C LEU A 295 -15.79 1.75 6.04
N ASP A 296 -16.78 2.39 6.67
CA ASP A 296 -16.79 2.60 8.11
C ASP A 296 -16.71 1.28 8.90
N GLU A 297 -16.72 1.35 10.24
CA GLU A 297 -16.54 0.16 11.08
C GLU A 297 -17.72 -0.81 10.96
N GLU A 298 -18.90 -0.27 10.72
CA GLU A 298 -20.19 -0.95 10.61
C GLU A 298 -20.45 -1.53 9.21
N GLY A 299 -19.77 -1.05 8.18
CA GLY A 299 -19.92 -1.48 6.79
C GLY A 299 -21.07 -0.80 6.05
N GLU A 300 -21.54 0.35 6.53
CA GLU A 300 -22.72 1.06 6.00
C GLU A 300 -22.34 2.06 4.91
N ASN A 301 -21.26 2.82 5.13
CA ASN A 301 -20.83 3.89 4.22
C ASN A 301 -19.39 3.69 3.76
N GLU A 302 -19.07 4.18 2.55
CA GLU A 302 -17.67 4.31 2.13
C GLU A 302 -16.91 5.20 3.11
N TRP A 303 -15.72 4.76 3.50
CA TRP A 303 -14.92 5.52 4.44
C TRP A 303 -14.36 6.78 3.78
N VAL A 304 -14.83 7.90 4.28
CA VAL A 304 -14.28 9.22 4.00
C VAL A 304 -13.30 9.58 5.10
N ALA A 305 -12.10 10.00 4.72
CA ALA A 305 -11.14 10.51 5.68
C ALA A 305 -11.74 11.72 6.41
N PRO A 306 -11.66 11.80 7.76
CA PRO A 306 -12.14 12.97 8.46
C PRO A 306 -11.36 14.20 7.96
N SER A 307 -12.08 15.16 7.36
CA SER A 307 -11.52 16.44 6.98
C SER A 307 -11.04 17.14 8.25
N ARG A 308 -9.86 17.77 8.19
CA ARG A 308 -9.42 18.66 9.27
C ARG A 308 -10.53 19.71 9.49
N PRO A 309 -11.00 19.94 10.74
CA PRO A 309 -11.82 21.12 10.99
C PRO A 309 -11.00 22.33 10.53
N LEU A 310 -11.61 23.21 9.74
CA LEU A 310 -10.95 24.46 9.36
C LEU A 310 -10.44 25.11 10.66
N PRO A 311 -9.21 25.65 10.67
CA PRO A 311 -8.75 26.40 11.84
C PRO A 311 -9.82 27.44 12.17
N VAL A 312 -10.19 27.51 13.44
CA VAL A 312 -11.09 28.55 13.94
C VAL A 312 -10.60 29.91 13.42
N SER A 313 -11.49 30.65 12.78
CA SER A 313 -11.15 31.96 12.23
C SER A 313 -10.64 32.86 13.34
N PHE A 314 -9.64 33.69 13.03
CA PHE A 314 -9.19 34.74 13.95
C PHE A 314 -10.38 35.55 14.46
N GLY A 315 -10.54 35.67 15.78
CA GLY A 315 -11.64 36.39 16.43
C GLY A 315 -12.80 35.52 16.96
N SER A 316 -12.82 34.21 16.71
CA SER A 316 -13.83 33.33 17.34
C SER A 316 -13.62 33.27 18.86
N GLY A 317 -14.61 33.73 19.64
CA GLY A 317 -14.58 33.75 21.12
C GLY A 317 -14.57 35.13 21.77
N LEU A 318 -14.60 36.22 20.99
CA LEU A 318 -14.68 37.59 21.52
C LEU A 318 -16.11 37.99 21.95
N ASP A 319 -17.14 37.30 21.46
CA ASP A 319 -18.54 37.61 21.77
C ASP A 319 -19.01 37.07 23.14
N ALA A 320 -18.13 36.39 23.89
CA ALA A 320 -18.44 35.82 25.21
C ALA A 320 -17.97 36.67 26.41
N ALA A 321 -17.46 37.88 26.17
CA ALA A 321 -17.21 38.84 27.23
C ALA A 321 -18.47 39.70 27.44
N GLU A 322 -19.43 39.19 28.20
CA GLU A 322 -20.49 40.01 28.79
C GLU A 322 -19.83 41.17 29.54
N ALA A 323 -20.09 42.40 29.10
CA ALA A 323 -19.70 43.60 29.81
C ALA A 323 -20.35 43.58 31.21
N PRO A 324 -19.61 43.80 32.31
CA PRO A 324 -20.23 43.86 33.63
C PRO A 324 -21.24 45.01 33.65
N ALA A 325 -22.46 44.69 34.07
CA ALA A 325 -23.55 45.65 34.22
C ALA A 325 -23.10 46.80 35.14
N CYS A 326 -23.13 48.01 34.61
CA CYS A 326 -22.96 49.24 35.38
C CYS A 326 -24.18 49.37 36.31
N SER A 327 -24.03 49.01 37.57
CA SER A 327 -25.05 49.28 38.59
C SER A 327 -24.90 50.72 39.07
N ASP A 328 -25.73 51.61 38.53
CA ASP A 328 -26.02 52.90 39.14
C ASP A 328 -26.63 52.67 40.52
N GLN A 329 -25.93 53.11 41.58
CA GLN A 329 -26.55 53.29 42.89
C GLN A 329 -26.99 54.76 43.03
N PRO A 330 -28.24 55.03 43.39
CA PRO A 330 -28.64 56.37 43.80
C PRO A 330 -28.13 56.68 45.21
N SER A 331 -27.66 57.90 45.37
CA SER A 331 -27.24 58.53 46.61
C SER A 331 -28.41 58.79 47.56
N ASP A 332 -28.26 58.33 48.81
CA ASP A 332 -28.87 58.91 50.02
C ASP A 332 -27.76 59.07 51.08
#